data_AF-A0A0K0PEE4-F1
#
_entry.id   AF-A0A0K0PEE4-F1
#
_cell.length_a   1.000
_cell.length_b   1.000
_cell.length_c   1.000
_cell.angle_alpha   90.00
_cell.angle_beta   90.00
_cell.angle_gamma   90.00
#
_symmetry.space_group_name_H-M   'P 1'
#
loop_
_entity.id
_entity.type
_entity.pdbx_description
1 polymer ?
#
loop_
_entity_poly.entity_id
_entity_poly.type
_entity_poly.pdbx_seq_one_letter_code
_entity_poly.pdbx_strand_id
1 'polypeptide(L)' 'MKEFLRSIAARTYEDLDKAITEAFETVNLSDIIGWFKHCGYCIAAK' A
#
# COMPACT_ATOMS: atom_id res chain seq x y z
N MET A 1 -0.35 -4.72 -0.87
CA MET A 1 0.32 -3.91 -1.92
C MET A 1 0.98 -4.77 -3.02
N LYS A 2 2.15 -5.38 -2.79
CA LYS A 2 2.91 -6.09 -3.86
C LYS A 2 2.14 -7.24 -4.51
N GLU A 3 1.42 -8.03 -3.70
CA GLU A 3 0.59 -9.14 -4.19
C GLU A 3 -0.67 -8.67 -4.93
N PHE A 4 -1.25 -7.56 -4.50
CA PHE A 4 -2.39 -6.93 -5.15
C PHE A 4 -2.05 -6.49 -6.58
N LEU A 5 -0.93 -5.77 -6.75
CA LEU A 5 -0.45 -5.36 -8.08
C LEU A 5 -0.15 -6.56 -8.98
N ARG A 6 0.39 -7.64 -8.43
CA ARG A 6 0.61 -8.89 -9.17
C ARG A 6 -0.70 -9.55 -9.61
N SER A 7 -1.77 -9.43 -8.83
CA SER A 7 -3.09 -9.97 -9.17
C SER A 7 -3.78 -9.20 -10.29
N ILE A 8 -3.52 -7.89 -10.45
CA ILE A 8 -4.13 -7.08 -11.52
C ILE A 8 -3.48 -7.38 -12.89
N ALA A 9 -2.21 -7.79 -12.91
CA ALA A 9 -1.49 -8.18 -14.12
C ALA A 9 -1.56 -7.12 -15.26
N ALA A 10 -1.49 -5.84 -14.89
CA ALA A 10 -1.54 -4.71 -15.82
C ALA A 10 -0.50 -4.85 -16.96
N ARG A 11 -0.94 -4.58 -18.20
CA ARG A 11 -0.11 -4.69 -19.42
C ARG A 11 0.14 -3.35 -20.10
N THR A 12 -0.45 -2.27 -19.57
CA THR A 12 -0.28 -0.90 -20.05
C THR A 12 0.15 -0.01 -18.90
N TYR A 13 0.71 1.16 -19.22
CA TYR A 13 1.07 2.16 -18.21
C TYR A 13 -0.16 2.73 -17.50
N GLU A 14 -1.25 2.95 -18.24
CA GLU A 14 -2.50 3.49 -17.68
C GLU A 14 -3.14 2.49 -16.70
N ASP A 15 -3.17 1.20 -17.05
CA ASP A 15 -3.64 0.16 -16.14
C ASP A 15 -2.75 0.03 -14.90
N LEU A 16 -1.44 0.22 -15.05
CA LEU A 16 -0.51 0.18 -13.91
C LEU A 16 -0.72 1.37 -12.98
N ASP A 17 -0.87 2.57 -13.53
CA ASP A 17 -1.15 3.79 -12.76
C ASP A 17 -2.45 3.63 -11.94
N LYS A 18 -3.51 3.18 -12.60
CA LYS A 18 -4.80 2.89 -11.95
C LYS A 18 -4.67 1.80 -10.88
N ALA A 19 -3.96 0.72 -11.18
CA ALA A 19 -3.71 -0.36 -10.23
C ALA A 19 -2.95 0.12 -8.99
N ILE A 20 -2.01 1.06 -9.14
CA ILE A 20 -1.29 1.68 -8.04
C ILE A 20 -2.25 2.51 -7.18
N THR A 21 -3.10 3.33 -7.80
CA THR A 21 -4.13 4.10 -7.09
C THR A 21 -5.04 3.18 -6.28
N GLU A 22 -5.62 2.15 -6.91
CA GLU A 22 -6.49 1.17 -6.25
C GLU A 22 -5.76 0.45 -5.11
N ALA A 23 -4.49 0.11 -5.30
CA ALA A 23 -3.71 -0.55 -4.27
C ALA A 23 -3.46 0.35 -3.04
N PHE A 24 -3.30 1.66 -3.24
CA PHE A 24 -3.19 2.61 -2.13
C PHE A 24 -4.52 2.79 -1.38
N GLU A 25 -5.66 2.70 -2.07
CA GLU A 25 -6.98 2.74 -1.42
C GLU A 25 -7.21 1.52 -0.49
N THR A 26 -6.51 0.41 -0.72
CA THR A 26 -6.57 -0.76 0.18
C THR A 26 -5.75 -0.60 1.48
N VAL A 27 -4.85 0.39 1.55
CA VAL A 27 -4.00 0.61 2.72
C VAL A 27 -4.83 1.26 3.83
N ASN A 28 -4.95 0.58 4.96
CA ASN A 28 -5.66 1.13 6.12
C ASN A 28 -4.68 1.65 7.19
N LEU A 29 -5.22 2.33 8.21
CA LEU A 29 -4.42 2.92 9.27
C LEU A 29 -3.57 1.89 10.03
N SER A 30 -4.03 0.65 10.16
CA SER A 30 -3.28 -0.41 10.83
C SER A 30 -2.06 -0.86 10.03
N ASP A 31 -2.15 -0.89 8.70
CA ASP A 31 -0.99 -1.14 7.82
C ASP A 31 0.05 -0.03 7.97
N ILE A 32 -0.39 1.23 8.02
CA ILE A 32 0.49 2.40 8.21
C ILE A 32 1.19 2.29 9.57
N ILE A 33 0.43 2.11 10.66
CA ILE A 33 0.97 1.93 12.02
C ILE A 33 1.94 0.74 12.07
N GLY A 34 1.57 -0.38 11.45
CA GLY A 34 2.39 -1.59 11.36
C GLY A 34 3.73 -1.32 10.67
N TRP A 35 3.74 -0.53 9.59
CA TRP A 35 4.95 -0.14 8.88
C TRP A 35 5.86 0.75 9.74
N PHE A 36 5.31 1.78 10.40
CA PHE A 36 6.08 2.63 11.31
C PHE A 36 6.70 1.80 12.45
N LYS A 37 5.94 0.87 13.03
CA LYS A 37 6.42 -0.05 14.06
C LYS A 37 7.51 -0.98 13.54
N HIS A 38 7.37 -1.54 12.34
CA HIS A 38 8.38 -2.39 11.72
C HIS A 38 9.71 -1.65 11.51
N CYS A 39 9.65 -0.38 11.13
CA CYS A 39 10.82 0.48 11.02
C CYS A 39 11.42 0.91 12.37
N GLY A 40 10.82 0.51 13.50
CA GLY A 40 11.30 0.85 14.84
C GLY A 40 10.90 2.27 15.29
N TYR A 41 9.98 2.93 14.58
CA TYR A 41 9.49 4.24 14.97
C TYR A 41 8.46 4.12 16.10
N CYS A 42 8.62 4.96 17.12
CA CYS A 42 7.60 5.18 18.14
C CYS A 42 6.52 6.10 17.58
N ILE A 43 5.32 5.57 17.42
CA ILE A 43 4.17 6.37 17.03
C ILE A 43 3.76 7.14 18.28
N ALA A 44 3.90 8.47 18.26
CA ALA A 44 3.49 9.31 19.37
C ALA A 44 1.98 9.16 19.58
N ALA A 45 1.58 8.50 20.66
CA ALA A 45 0.20 8.48 21.10
C ALA A 45 -0.14 9.88 21.62
N LYS A 46 -1.23 10.46 21.11
CA LYS A 46 -1.74 11.75 21.58
C LYS A 46 -2.59 11.56 22.82
#